data_AF-A0AAQ0BQI1-F1
#
_entry.id   AF-A0AAQ0BQI1-F1
#
_cell.length_a   1.000
_cell.length_b   1.000
_cell.length_c   1.000
_cell.angle_alpha   90.00
_cell.angle_beta   90.00
_cell.angle_gamma   90.00
#
_symmetry.space_group_name_H-M   'P 1'
#
loop_
_entity.id
_entity.type
_entity.pdbx_description
1 polymer ?
#
loop_
_entity_poly.entity_id
_entity_poly.type
_entity_poly.pdbx_seq_one_letter_code
_entity_poly.pdbx_strand_id
1 'polypeptide(L)'
;MDRAQQLIVFQSQTKNVKELDRAWRIAKISLNLALKNDRDTEARIHTKTLSLIYSAWTEALFSKLIHTPYGFELSEIEDIKKIKGMEAKWRKCLKLAKAKVLSAPTFDSVQLSSAEIYIKELIIDYVKTPSTLRNRIAHGQWVVAFQGDSVTDISSDLTLAIEELSVVALDNLKMGFKGLADIIEAMIESPSNAFVKDFTKVEFDLKSNLSRRSGYTLVGHVQSLKEKYAYRLLKPTRLANCICAIQDDG
;
A
#
# COMPACT_ATOMS: atom_id res chain seq x y z
N MET A 1 26.72 -3.52 -4.71
CA MET A 1 26.40 -2.26 -3.98
C MET A 1 27.08 -2.33 -2.61
N ASP A 2 27.59 -1.21 -2.05
CA ASP A 2 28.13 -1.18 -0.68
C ASP A 2 27.09 -0.68 0.37
N ARG A 3 27.45 -0.69 1.67
CA ARG A 3 26.54 -0.28 2.75
C ARG A 3 26.24 1.23 2.75
N ALA A 4 27.16 2.07 2.28
CA ALA A 4 26.91 3.51 2.17
C ALA A 4 25.89 3.80 1.06
N GLN A 5 26.04 3.11 -0.08
CA GLN A 5 25.08 3.16 -1.19
C GLN A 5 23.71 2.62 -0.77
N GLN A 6 23.65 1.51 -0.02
CA GLN A 6 22.40 1.00 0.55
C GLN A 6 21.70 2.07 1.39
N LEU A 7 22.44 2.72 2.29
CA LEU A 7 21.89 3.75 3.16
C LEU A 7 21.34 4.95 2.37
N ILE A 8 22.04 5.38 1.31
CA ILE A 8 21.57 6.44 0.40
C ILE A 8 20.24 6.05 -0.23
N VAL A 9 20.11 4.81 -0.73
CA VAL A 9 18.86 4.33 -1.33
C VAL A 9 17.75 4.30 -0.30
N PHE A 10 18.00 3.76 0.90
CA PHE A 10 17.02 3.71 1.98
C PHE A 10 16.52 5.10 2.37
N GLN A 11 17.42 6.06 2.57
CA GLN A 11 17.07 7.44 2.93
C GLN A 11 16.30 8.13 1.81
N SER A 12 16.72 7.93 0.56
CA SER A 12 16.05 8.51 -0.61
C SER A 12 14.63 7.95 -0.77
N GLN A 13 14.46 6.64 -0.65
CA GLN A 13 13.15 6.01 -0.73
C GLN A 13 12.27 6.36 0.47
N THR A 14 12.84 6.58 1.65
CA THR A 14 12.11 7.13 2.80
C THR A 14 11.52 8.50 2.50
N LYS A 15 12.27 9.39 1.81
CA LYS A 15 11.75 10.69 1.37
C LYS A 15 10.64 10.51 0.31
N ASN A 16 10.85 9.64 -0.67
CA ASN A 16 9.85 9.36 -1.70
C ASN A 16 8.54 8.82 -1.11
N VAL A 17 8.61 7.85 -0.21
CA VAL A 17 7.43 7.28 0.47
C VAL A 17 6.66 8.38 1.21
N LYS A 18 7.35 9.24 1.96
CA LYS A 18 6.72 10.37 2.67
C LYS A 18 6.02 11.35 1.72
N GLU A 19 6.66 11.66 0.60
CA GLU A 19 6.06 12.57 -0.39
C GLU A 19 4.87 11.93 -1.10
N LEU A 20 4.96 10.64 -1.45
CA LEU A 20 3.86 9.89 -2.04
C LEU A 20 2.68 9.72 -1.06
N ASP A 21 2.94 9.65 0.25
CA ASP A 21 1.89 9.71 1.28
C ASP A 21 1.23 11.09 1.39
N ARG A 22 1.96 12.19 1.15
CA ARG A 22 1.37 13.53 1.02
C ARG A 22 0.52 13.64 -0.24
N ALA A 23 1.07 13.23 -1.39
CA ALA A 23 0.36 13.20 -2.66
C ALA A 23 -0.94 12.38 -2.58
N TRP A 24 -0.89 11.20 -1.94
CA TRP A 24 -2.06 10.38 -1.67
C TRP A 24 -3.15 11.13 -0.92
N ARG A 25 -2.79 11.80 0.19
CA ARG A 25 -3.74 12.56 1.02
C ARG A 25 -4.38 13.70 0.23
N ILE A 26 -3.58 14.45 -0.52
CA ILE A 26 -4.05 15.58 -1.33
C ILE A 26 -4.98 15.10 -2.45
N ALA A 27 -4.56 14.10 -3.24
CA ALA A 27 -5.38 13.54 -4.31
C ALA A 27 -6.70 12.96 -3.78
N LYS A 28 -6.66 12.29 -2.63
CA LYS A 28 -7.84 11.76 -1.96
C LYS A 28 -8.82 12.85 -1.51
N ILE A 29 -8.34 14.04 -1.09
CA ILE A 29 -9.22 15.18 -0.77
C ILE A 29 -10.01 15.60 -2.02
N SER A 30 -9.35 15.74 -3.16
CA SER A 30 -9.98 16.10 -4.44
C SER A 30 -10.99 15.04 -4.87
N LEU A 31 -10.64 13.76 -4.77
CA LEU A 31 -11.55 12.65 -5.01
C LEU A 31 -12.79 12.71 -4.12
N ASN A 32 -12.60 12.89 -2.81
CA ASN A 32 -13.70 12.94 -1.86
C ASN A 32 -14.60 14.16 -2.09
N LEU A 33 -14.05 15.29 -2.53
CA LEU A 33 -14.84 16.46 -2.91
C LEU A 33 -15.64 16.22 -4.18
N ALA A 34 -15.08 15.52 -5.17
CA ALA A 34 -15.82 15.10 -6.37
C ALA A 34 -16.98 14.17 -6.02
N LEU A 35 -16.71 13.12 -5.23
CA LEU A 35 -17.73 12.17 -4.75
C LEU A 35 -18.84 12.85 -3.96
N LYS A 36 -18.48 13.75 -3.04
CA LYS A 36 -19.44 14.47 -2.18
C LYS A 36 -20.38 15.37 -2.99
N ASN A 37 -19.88 15.97 -4.06
CA ASN A 37 -20.64 16.87 -4.93
C ASN A 37 -21.26 16.14 -6.14
N ASP A 38 -21.31 14.80 -6.12
CA ASP A 38 -21.91 13.97 -7.18
C ASP A 38 -21.30 14.23 -8.58
N ARG A 39 -19.98 14.54 -8.62
CA ARG A 39 -19.20 14.76 -9.84
C ARG A 39 -18.53 13.47 -10.29
N ASP A 40 -19.32 12.55 -10.83
CA ASP A 40 -18.89 11.16 -11.10
C ASP A 40 -17.70 11.05 -12.06
N THR A 41 -17.70 11.81 -13.15
CA THR A 41 -16.57 11.80 -14.12
C THR A 41 -15.28 12.27 -13.47
N GLU A 42 -15.33 13.33 -12.66
CA GLU A 42 -14.18 13.84 -11.93
C GLU A 42 -13.71 12.83 -10.87
N ALA A 43 -14.65 12.20 -10.15
CA ALA A 43 -14.33 11.15 -9.19
C ALA A 43 -13.65 9.94 -9.84
N ARG A 44 -14.10 9.53 -11.04
CA ARG A 44 -13.45 8.45 -11.80
C ARG A 44 -12.00 8.81 -12.16
N ILE A 45 -11.76 10.01 -12.69
CA ILE A 45 -10.41 10.50 -13.04
C ILE A 45 -9.51 10.56 -11.81
N HIS A 46 -10.00 11.14 -10.70
CA HIS A 46 -9.23 11.22 -9.46
C HIS A 46 -8.95 9.84 -8.88
N THR A 47 -9.85 8.86 -9.04
CA THR A 47 -9.61 7.48 -8.61
C THR A 47 -8.47 6.82 -9.40
N LYS A 48 -8.40 7.04 -10.73
CA LYS A 48 -7.27 6.55 -11.54
C LYS A 48 -5.96 7.24 -11.17
N THR A 49 -6.00 8.55 -10.95
CA THR A 49 -4.84 9.32 -10.48
C THR A 49 -4.35 8.81 -9.13
N LEU A 50 -5.26 8.56 -8.18
CA LEU A 50 -4.92 8.00 -6.88
C LEU A 50 -4.33 6.58 -7.00
N SER A 51 -4.81 5.78 -7.95
CA SER A 51 -4.24 4.46 -8.27
C SER A 51 -2.80 4.55 -8.82
N LEU A 52 -2.49 5.56 -9.64
CA LEU A 52 -1.11 5.80 -10.09
C LEU A 52 -0.18 6.17 -8.93
N ILE A 53 -0.66 7.03 -8.02
CA ILE A 53 0.07 7.37 -6.79
C ILE A 53 0.29 6.11 -5.94
N TYR A 54 -0.71 5.24 -5.81
CA TYR A 54 -0.57 3.95 -5.14
C TYR A 54 0.53 3.10 -5.77
N SER A 55 0.53 2.95 -7.10
CA SER A 55 1.55 2.18 -7.82
C SER A 55 2.96 2.70 -7.52
N ALA A 56 3.20 4.01 -7.66
CA ALA A 56 4.49 4.62 -7.34
C ALA A 56 4.86 4.43 -5.86
N TRP A 57 3.89 4.57 -4.95
CA TRP A 57 4.10 4.37 -3.51
C TRP A 57 4.48 2.92 -3.18
N THR A 58 3.87 1.92 -3.82
CA THR A 58 4.21 0.51 -3.59
C THR A 58 5.62 0.17 -4.04
N GLU A 59 6.07 0.72 -5.17
CA GLU A 59 7.44 0.55 -5.67
C GLU A 59 8.46 1.22 -4.75
N ALA A 60 8.20 2.46 -4.32
CA ALA A 60 9.06 3.20 -3.39
C ALA A 60 9.15 2.51 -2.02
N LEU A 61 8.02 2.04 -1.49
CA LEU A 61 7.98 1.33 -0.21
C LEU A 61 8.73 0.00 -0.27
N PHE A 62 8.53 -0.77 -1.35
CA PHE A 62 9.28 -2.01 -1.54
C PHE A 62 10.79 -1.75 -1.65
N SER A 63 11.17 -0.71 -2.40
CA SER A 63 12.58 -0.30 -2.51
C SER A 63 13.15 0.13 -1.16
N LYS A 64 12.40 0.90 -0.35
CA LYS A 64 12.78 1.22 1.04
C LYS A 64 13.01 -0.06 1.85
N LEU A 65 12.03 -0.95 1.89
CA LEU A 65 12.04 -2.20 2.69
C LEU A 65 13.29 -3.04 2.43
N ILE A 66 13.58 -3.34 1.16
CA ILE A 66 14.71 -4.24 0.87
C ILE A 66 16.06 -3.59 1.20
N HIS A 67 16.13 -2.26 1.27
CA HIS A 67 17.34 -1.53 1.62
C HIS A 67 17.42 -1.16 3.11
N THR A 68 16.48 -1.60 3.95
CA THR A 68 16.50 -1.35 5.40
C THR A 68 17.87 -1.70 5.99
N PRO A 69 18.56 -0.74 6.65
CA PRO A 69 19.86 -0.98 7.27
C PRO A 69 19.79 -2.13 8.27
N TYR A 70 20.81 -2.98 8.30
CA TYR A 70 20.87 -4.18 9.15
C TYR A 70 19.76 -5.23 8.89
N GLY A 71 18.94 -5.06 7.85
CA GLY A 71 17.94 -6.05 7.43
C GLY A 71 18.54 -7.14 6.52
N PHE A 72 18.40 -6.97 5.19
CA PHE A 72 18.98 -7.89 4.22
C PHE A 72 20.48 -7.64 3.98
N GLU A 73 21.19 -8.71 3.66
CA GLU A 73 22.57 -8.67 3.17
C GLU A 73 22.64 -8.09 1.76
N LEU A 74 23.78 -7.50 1.39
CA LEU A 74 23.94 -6.86 0.07
C LEU A 74 23.72 -7.85 -1.09
N SER A 75 24.19 -9.09 -0.93
CA SER A 75 23.95 -10.18 -1.90
C SER A 75 22.47 -10.57 -1.96
N GLU A 76 21.78 -10.61 -0.83
CA GLU A 76 20.33 -10.88 -0.76
C GLU A 76 19.53 -9.79 -1.49
N ILE A 77 19.91 -8.51 -1.34
CA ILE A 77 19.29 -7.39 -2.05
C ILE A 77 19.49 -7.53 -3.56
N GLU A 78 20.70 -7.86 -4.00
CA GLU A 78 21.01 -8.07 -5.42
C GLU A 78 20.22 -9.23 -6.01
N ASP A 79 20.08 -10.34 -5.28
CA ASP A 79 19.23 -11.46 -5.64
C ASP A 79 17.77 -11.05 -5.81
N ILE A 80 17.21 -10.31 -4.84
CA ILE A 80 15.83 -9.81 -4.89
C ILE A 80 15.63 -8.91 -6.12
N LYS A 81 16.59 -8.02 -6.42
CA LYS A 81 16.49 -7.10 -7.56
C LYS A 81 16.50 -7.79 -8.92
N LYS A 82 17.21 -8.93 -9.06
CA LYS A 82 17.27 -9.71 -10.31
C LYS A 82 15.96 -10.43 -10.64
N ILE A 83 15.12 -10.70 -9.65
CA ILE A 83 13.84 -11.39 -9.84
C ILE A 83 12.88 -10.50 -10.64
N LYS A 84 12.20 -11.07 -11.63
CA LYS A 84 11.10 -10.41 -12.35
C LYS A 84 9.77 -10.63 -11.62
N GLY A 85 8.93 -9.60 -11.61
CA GLY A 85 7.59 -9.64 -11.01
C GLY A 85 7.60 -9.37 -9.51
N MET A 86 6.66 -8.54 -9.06
CA MET A 86 6.61 -8.09 -7.67
C MET A 86 6.26 -9.25 -6.72
N GLU A 87 5.32 -10.13 -7.09
CA GLU A 87 4.97 -11.32 -6.28
C GLU A 87 6.20 -12.17 -5.93
N ALA A 88 7.01 -12.52 -6.93
CA ALA A 88 8.18 -13.36 -6.75
C ALA A 88 9.24 -12.68 -5.85
N LYS A 89 9.41 -11.36 -5.99
CA LYS A 89 10.29 -10.57 -5.11
C LYS A 89 9.84 -10.64 -3.65
N TRP A 90 8.56 -10.45 -3.37
CA TRP A 90 8.03 -10.55 -2.00
C TRP A 90 8.14 -11.96 -1.42
N ARG A 91 7.91 -13.01 -2.23
CA ARG A 91 8.12 -14.40 -1.80
C ARG A 91 9.59 -14.67 -1.44
N LYS A 92 10.55 -14.11 -2.19
CA LYS A 92 11.98 -14.18 -1.86
C LYS A 92 12.29 -13.43 -0.56
N CYS A 93 11.71 -12.25 -0.34
CA CYS A 93 11.85 -11.51 0.92
C CYS A 93 11.36 -12.35 2.11
N LEU A 94 10.17 -12.95 2.02
CA LEU A 94 9.64 -13.85 3.06
C LEU A 94 10.56 -15.04 3.33
N LYS A 95 11.08 -15.70 2.29
CA LYS A 95 12.02 -16.83 2.44
C LYS A 95 13.27 -16.43 3.22
N LEU A 96 13.87 -15.29 2.88
CA LEU A 96 15.08 -14.78 3.53
C LEU A 96 14.80 -14.31 4.97
N ALA A 97 13.71 -13.57 5.17
CA ALA A 97 13.27 -13.12 6.48
C ALA A 97 12.99 -14.30 7.43
N LYS A 98 12.33 -15.36 6.94
CA LYS A 98 12.11 -16.60 7.67
C LYS A 98 13.42 -17.27 8.10
N ALA A 99 14.42 -17.33 7.22
CA ALA A 99 15.72 -17.92 7.54
C ALA A 99 16.43 -17.15 8.67
N LYS A 100 16.33 -15.81 8.69
CA LYS A 100 16.85 -14.97 9.78
C LYS A 100 16.14 -15.24 11.10
N VAL A 101 14.80 -15.34 11.10
CA VAL A 101 14.02 -15.69 12.30
C VAL A 101 14.36 -17.10 12.80
N LEU A 102 14.52 -18.10 11.93
CA LEU A 102 14.90 -19.47 12.34
C LEU A 102 16.30 -19.57 12.95
N SER A 103 17.20 -18.66 12.58
CA SER A 103 18.52 -18.59 13.21
C SER A 103 18.47 -18.01 14.64
N ALA A 104 17.32 -17.46 15.06
CA ALA A 104 17.10 -17.02 16.43
C ALA A 104 16.47 -18.13 17.30
N PRO A 105 16.96 -18.35 18.53
CA PRO A 105 16.54 -19.47 19.39
C PRO A 105 15.17 -19.29 20.07
N THR A 106 14.40 -18.25 19.74
CA THR A 106 13.25 -17.78 20.54
C THR A 106 11.88 -17.99 19.89
N PHE A 107 11.81 -18.45 18.64
CA PHE A 107 10.53 -18.58 17.91
C PHE A 107 10.13 -20.05 17.70
N ASP A 108 8.90 -20.41 18.11
CA ASP A 108 8.37 -21.75 17.89
C ASP A 108 8.08 -22.00 16.40
N SER A 109 8.55 -23.14 15.90
CA SER A 109 8.36 -23.63 14.54
C SER A 109 6.90 -23.65 14.07
N VAL A 110 5.95 -23.90 14.99
CA VAL A 110 4.51 -23.95 14.66
C VAL A 110 3.98 -22.54 14.37
N GLN A 111 4.26 -21.58 15.24
CA GLN A 111 3.86 -20.18 15.05
C GLN A 111 4.42 -19.61 13.75
N LEU A 112 5.65 -20.02 13.37
CA LEU A 112 6.30 -19.53 12.16
C LEU A 112 5.61 -20.06 10.90
N SER A 113 5.10 -21.29 10.96
CA SER A 113 4.38 -21.91 9.86
C SER A 113 3.04 -21.23 9.62
N SER A 114 2.30 -20.91 10.69
CA SER A 114 1.06 -20.13 10.60
C SER A 114 1.30 -18.71 10.07
N ALA A 115 2.33 -18.03 10.56
CA ALA A 115 2.73 -16.71 10.08
C ALA A 115 3.08 -16.75 8.57
N GLU A 116 3.81 -17.78 8.12
CA GLU A 116 4.17 -17.92 6.71
C GLU A 116 2.95 -18.07 5.80
N ILE A 117 1.95 -18.88 6.20
CA ILE A 117 0.70 -19.05 5.45
C ILE A 117 0.00 -17.70 5.32
N TYR A 118 -0.18 -16.99 6.43
CA TYR A 118 -0.82 -15.68 6.45
C TYR A 118 -0.09 -14.66 5.57
N ILE A 119 1.24 -14.59 5.65
CA ILE A 119 2.02 -13.66 4.80
C ILE A 119 1.89 -14.04 3.32
N LYS A 120 1.83 -15.33 2.97
CA LYS A 120 1.60 -15.76 1.58
C LYS A 120 0.24 -15.31 1.06
N GLU A 121 -0.79 -15.34 1.89
CA GLU A 121 -2.12 -14.81 1.56
C GLU A 121 -2.04 -13.29 1.33
N LEU A 122 -1.39 -12.55 2.23
CA LEU A 122 -1.17 -11.11 2.06
C LEU A 122 -0.42 -10.77 0.75
N ILE A 123 0.56 -11.57 0.36
CA ILE A 123 1.28 -11.39 -0.92
C ILE A 123 0.32 -11.58 -2.10
N ILE A 124 -0.59 -12.56 -2.04
CA ILE A 124 -1.57 -12.77 -3.11
C ILE A 124 -2.52 -11.57 -3.16
N ASP A 125 -3.11 -11.21 -2.03
CA ASP A 125 -4.20 -10.22 -1.94
C ASP A 125 -3.73 -8.80 -2.23
N TYR A 126 -2.56 -8.42 -1.73
CA TYR A 126 -2.09 -7.02 -1.77
C TYR A 126 -0.97 -6.77 -2.77
N VAL A 127 -0.26 -7.81 -3.24
CA VAL A 127 0.82 -7.66 -4.23
C VAL A 127 0.40 -8.21 -5.58
N LYS A 128 0.06 -9.50 -5.66
CA LYS A 128 -0.19 -10.18 -6.93
C LYS A 128 -1.46 -9.66 -7.59
N THR A 129 -2.61 -9.84 -6.93
CA THR A 129 -3.92 -9.49 -7.47
C THR A 129 -3.98 -8.02 -7.91
N PRO A 130 -3.47 -7.04 -7.13
CA PRO A 130 -3.52 -5.64 -7.53
C PRO A 130 -2.50 -5.29 -8.63
N SER A 131 -1.42 -6.06 -8.80
CA SER A 131 -0.37 -5.73 -9.77
C SER A 131 -0.88 -5.65 -11.21
N THR A 132 -1.79 -6.55 -11.59
CA THR A 132 -2.39 -6.56 -12.93
C THR A 132 -3.16 -5.28 -13.19
N LEU A 133 -4.07 -4.92 -12.28
CA LEU A 133 -4.88 -3.70 -12.40
C LEU A 133 -4.03 -2.43 -12.41
N ARG A 134 -3.02 -2.35 -11.53
CA ARG A 134 -2.07 -1.23 -11.47
C ARG A 134 -1.31 -1.03 -12.78
N ASN A 135 -0.79 -2.12 -13.35
CA ASN A 135 -0.03 -2.05 -14.59
C ASN A 135 -0.91 -1.54 -15.74
N ARG A 136 -2.15 -2.03 -15.84
CA ARG A 136 -3.09 -1.58 -16.88
C ARG A 136 -3.36 -0.07 -16.77
N ILE A 137 -3.66 0.42 -15.57
CA ILE A 137 -3.89 1.86 -15.33
C ILE A 137 -2.63 2.69 -15.62
N ALA A 138 -1.45 2.21 -15.21
CA ALA A 138 -0.17 2.87 -15.48
C ALA A 138 0.16 2.96 -16.98
N HIS A 139 -0.30 2.01 -17.79
CA HIS A 139 -0.18 2.03 -19.24
C HIS A 139 -1.30 2.81 -19.95
N GLY A 140 -2.12 3.57 -19.22
CA GLY A 140 -3.16 4.43 -19.81
C GLY A 140 -4.47 3.70 -20.13
N GLN A 141 -4.61 2.43 -19.75
CA GLN A 141 -5.86 1.68 -19.90
C GLN A 141 -6.83 2.09 -18.78
N TRP A 142 -7.45 3.25 -18.91
CA TRP A 142 -8.26 3.87 -17.86
C TRP A 142 -9.75 3.55 -17.94
N VAL A 143 -10.20 3.12 -19.12
CA VAL A 143 -11.59 2.79 -19.41
C VAL A 143 -11.68 1.35 -19.92
N VAL A 144 -10.96 1.02 -20.99
CA VAL A 144 -10.92 -0.32 -21.59
C VAL A 144 -9.57 -0.95 -21.31
N ALA A 145 -9.56 -2.17 -20.78
CA ALA A 145 -8.34 -2.96 -20.59
C ALA A 145 -8.20 -4.06 -21.64
N PHE A 146 -6.94 -4.36 -21.96
CA PHE A 146 -6.57 -5.42 -22.88
C PHE A 146 -6.04 -6.66 -22.15
N GLN A 147 -6.24 -7.81 -22.77
CA GLN A 147 -5.64 -9.09 -22.38
C GLN A 147 -4.15 -9.08 -22.71
N GLY A 148 -3.36 -9.63 -21.79
CA GLY A 148 -1.91 -9.72 -21.99
C GLY A 148 -1.24 -8.39 -22.31
N ASP A 149 -0.08 -8.47 -22.95
CA ASP A 149 0.72 -7.28 -23.30
C ASP A 149 0.60 -6.92 -24.79
N SER A 150 -0.07 -7.76 -25.60
CA SER A 150 -0.17 -7.60 -27.06
C SER A 150 -1.24 -6.60 -27.53
N VAL A 151 -2.10 -6.08 -26.64
CA VAL A 151 -3.15 -5.09 -26.98
C VAL A 151 -4.04 -5.56 -28.15
N THR A 152 -4.26 -6.87 -28.27
CA THR A 152 -5.03 -7.47 -29.38
C THR A 152 -6.49 -7.70 -29.01
N ASP A 153 -6.74 -8.03 -27.75
CA ASP A 153 -8.05 -8.48 -27.27
C ASP A 153 -8.48 -7.71 -26.03
N ILE A 154 -9.75 -7.31 -25.97
CA ILE A 154 -10.31 -6.65 -24.79
C ILE A 154 -10.49 -7.68 -23.66
N SER A 155 -10.17 -7.27 -22.43
CA SER A 155 -10.49 -8.03 -21.22
C SER A 155 -11.72 -7.42 -20.56
N SER A 156 -12.86 -8.11 -20.61
CA SER A 156 -14.08 -7.71 -19.89
C SER A 156 -13.82 -7.59 -18.39
N ASP A 157 -13.13 -8.58 -17.83
CA ASP A 157 -12.93 -8.68 -16.38
C ASP A 157 -12.03 -7.55 -15.86
N LEU A 158 -10.94 -7.25 -16.57
CA LEU A 158 -10.07 -6.12 -16.21
C LEU A 158 -10.76 -4.77 -16.45
N THR A 159 -11.59 -4.67 -17.48
CA THR A 159 -12.39 -3.47 -17.77
C THR A 159 -13.39 -3.22 -16.63
N LEU A 160 -14.10 -4.25 -16.17
CA LEU A 160 -14.99 -4.17 -15.01
C LEU A 160 -14.22 -3.84 -13.72
N ALA A 161 -13.07 -4.49 -13.49
CA ALA A 161 -12.23 -4.19 -12.31
C ALA A 161 -11.69 -2.75 -12.32
N ILE A 162 -11.45 -2.17 -13.50
CA ILE A 162 -11.16 -0.75 -13.66
C ILE A 162 -12.41 0.06 -13.29
N GLU A 163 -13.57 -0.24 -13.86
CA GLU A 163 -14.80 0.50 -13.61
C GLU A 163 -15.19 0.52 -12.12
N GLU A 164 -15.07 -0.62 -11.44
CA GLU A 164 -15.42 -0.79 -10.02
C GLU A 164 -14.38 -0.26 -9.04
N LEU A 165 -13.20 0.13 -9.52
CA LEU A 165 -12.15 0.65 -8.66
C LEU A 165 -12.64 1.89 -7.90
N SER A 166 -12.49 1.88 -6.57
CA SER A 166 -12.97 2.94 -5.70
C SER A 166 -11.92 3.40 -4.70
N VAL A 167 -12.13 4.58 -4.10
CA VAL A 167 -11.29 5.10 -3.01
C VAL A 167 -11.20 4.11 -1.83
N VAL A 168 -12.30 3.41 -1.55
CA VAL A 168 -12.36 2.42 -0.45
C VAL A 168 -11.49 1.22 -0.76
N ALA A 169 -11.57 0.69 -1.97
CA ALA A 169 -10.71 -0.40 -2.43
C ALA A 169 -9.23 0.01 -2.39
N LEU A 170 -8.90 1.18 -2.92
CA LEU A 170 -7.54 1.73 -2.91
C LEU A 170 -6.97 1.93 -1.50
N ASP A 171 -7.77 2.44 -0.56
CA ASP A 171 -7.38 2.54 0.85
C ASP A 171 -7.15 1.16 1.49
N ASN A 172 -7.95 0.15 1.16
CA ASN A 172 -7.77 -1.22 1.66
C ASN A 172 -6.47 -1.82 1.11
N LEU A 173 -6.22 -1.64 -0.18
CA LEU A 173 -4.99 -2.08 -0.84
C LEU A 173 -3.75 -1.44 -0.21
N LYS A 174 -3.75 -0.12 -0.03
CA LYS A 174 -2.64 0.60 0.61
C LYS A 174 -2.39 0.14 2.04
N MET A 175 -3.45 -0.10 2.81
CA MET A 175 -3.36 -0.58 4.19
C MET A 175 -2.78 -2.00 4.27
N GLY A 176 -3.27 -2.92 3.45
CA GLY A 176 -2.76 -4.30 3.42
C GLY A 176 -1.33 -4.39 2.91
N PHE A 177 -0.98 -3.64 1.87
CA PHE A 177 0.40 -3.58 1.36
C PHE A 177 1.35 -2.98 2.40
N LYS A 178 0.94 -1.93 3.13
CA LYS A 178 1.72 -1.40 4.25
C LYS A 178 1.91 -2.44 5.35
N GLY A 179 0.83 -3.10 5.77
CA GLY A 179 0.89 -4.11 6.81
C GLY A 179 1.83 -5.27 6.44
N LEU A 180 1.78 -5.73 5.18
CA LEU A 180 2.73 -6.72 4.66
C LEU A 180 4.18 -6.22 4.75
N ALA A 181 4.45 -4.96 4.37
CA ALA A 181 5.77 -4.37 4.49
C ALA A 181 6.25 -4.31 5.94
N ASP A 182 5.39 -3.83 6.84
CA ASP A 182 5.70 -3.71 8.27
C ASP A 182 5.99 -5.08 8.91
N ILE A 183 5.26 -6.14 8.51
CA ILE A 183 5.52 -7.51 8.95
C ILE A 183 6.90 -7.99 8.51
N ILE A 184 7.25 -7.82 7.23
CA ILE A 184 8.56 -8.23 6.71
C ILE A 184 9.69 -7.39 7.33
N GLU A 185 9.48 -6.08 7.53
CA GLU A 185 10.44 -5.18 8.19
C GLU A 185 10.72 -5.66 9.63
N ALA A 186 9.68 -6.02 10.40
CA ALA A 186 9.83 -6.57 11.73
C ALA A 186 10.62 -7.90 11.75
N MET A 187 10.40 -8.78 10.75
CA MET A 187 11.14 -10.03 10.62
C MET A 187 12.64 -9.83 10.38
N ILE A 188 13.04 -8.79 9.65
CA ILE A 188 14.43 -8.57 9.28
C ILE A 188 15.19 -7.67 10.25
N GLU A 189 14.54 -6.70 10.91
CA GLU A 189 15.21 -5.76 11.82
C GLU A 189 15.48 -6.36 13.21
N SER A 190 14.61 -7.25 13.71
CA SER A 190 14.69 -7.71 15.09
C SER A 190 14.51 -9.22 15.28
N PRO A 191 15.22 -10.08 14.52
CA PRO A 191 14.95 -11.51 14.46
C PRO A 191 15.06 -12.26 15.80
N SER A 192 15.82 -11.75 16.79
CA SER A 192 16.24 -12.50 17.98
C SER A 192 15.47 -12.26 19.28
N ASN A 193 14.88 -11.07 19.52
CA ASN A 193 14.25 -10.75 20.83
C ASN A 193 12.95 -9.93 20.74
N ALA A 194 12.83 -8.98 19.81
CA ALA A 194 11.63 -8.13 19.68
C ALA A 194 10.64 -8.66 18.62
N PHE A 195 11.08 -9.59 17.75
CA PHE A 195 10.27 -10.12 16.65
C PHE A 195 8.91 -10.66 17.10
N VAL A 196 8.83 -11.54 18.10
CA VAL A 196 7.53 -12.10 18.54
C VAL A 196 6.54 -11.00 18.88
N LYS A 197 6.97 -10.03 19.69
CA LYS A 197 6.11 -8.94 20.15
C LYS A 197 5.74 -7.99 19.01
N ASP A 198 6.71 -7.61 18.20
CA ASP A 198 6.50 -6.63 17.12
C ASP A 198 5.71 -7.24 15.96
N PHE A 199 6.01 -8.49 15.58
CA PHE A 199 5.22 -9.26 14.61
C PHE A 199 3.79 -9.46 15.07
N THR A 200 3.56 -9.99 16.27
CA THR A 200 2.20 -10.24 16.76
C THR A 200 1.41 -8.95 16.88
N LYS A 201 2.05 -7.84 17.26
CA LYS A 201 1.41 -6.52 17.28
C LYS A 201 1.02 -6.07 15.88
N VAL A 202 1.94 -6.09 14.91
CA VAL A 202 1.66 -5.66 13.54
C VAL A 202 0.58 -6.56 12.89
N GLU A 203 0.67 -7.87 13.10
CA GLU A 203 -0.32 -8.83 12.64
C GLU A 203 -1.71 -8.55 13.24
N PHE A 204 -1.78 -8.37 14.56
CA PHE A 204 -3.02 -8.05 15.26
C PHE A 204 -3.63 -6.74 14.77
N ASP A 205 -2.83 -5.68 14.67
CA ASP A 205 -3.27 -4.37 14.21
C ASP A 205 -3.79 -4.46 12.77
N LEU A 206 -3.10 -5.19 11.88
CA LEU A 206 -3.54 -5.40 10.51
C LEU A 206 -4.86 -6.17 10.44
N LYS A 207 -4.97 -7.30 11.16
CA LYS A 207 -6.21 -8.10 11.22
C LYS A 207 -7.38 -7.29 11.76
N SER A 208 -7.16 -6.54 12.85
CA SER A 208 -8.19 -5.67 13.45
C SER A 208 -8.65 -4.59 12.48
N ASN A 209 -7.71 -3.93 11.79
CA ASN A 209 -8.03 -2.87 10.85
C ASN A 209 -8.74 -3.41 9.58
N LEU A 210 -8.32 -4.57 9.06
CA LEU A 210 -9.01 -5.22 7.94
C LEU A 210 -10.44 -5.64 8.32
N SER A 211 -10.61 -6.22 9.51
CA SER A 211 -11.93 -6.61 10.02
C SER A 211 -12.85 -5.41 10.23
N ARG A 212 -12.37 -4.31 10.83
CA ARG A 212 -13.17 -3.08 10.98
C ARG A 212 -13.65 -2.50 9.65
N ARG A 213 -12.92 -2.79 8.56
CA ARG A 213 -13.23 -2.30 7.21
C ARG A 213 -13.98 -3.31 6.35
N SER A 214 -14.25 -4.52 6.84
CA SER A 214 -14.83 -5.62 6.06
C SER A 214 -16.31 -5.41 5.66
N GLY A 215 -16.94 -4.30 6.06
CA GLY A 215 -18.25 -3.86 5.58
C GLY A 215 -18.26 -2.42 5.07
N TYR A 216 -17.11 -1.77 4.94
CA TYR A 216 -17.03 -0.39 4.50
C TYR A 216 -17.18 -0.33 2.98
N THR A 217 -18.28 0.26 2.50
CA THR A 217 -18.60 0.36 1.06
C THR A 217 -18.37 1.78 0.54
N LEU A 218 -18.27 1.92 -0.79
CA LEU A 218 -18.22 3.26 -1.42
C LEU A 218 -19.46 4.08 -1.08
N VAL A 219 -20.65 3.48 -1.09
CA VAL A 219 -21.91 4.14 -0.72
C VAL A 219 -21.85 4.67 0.71
N GLY A 220 -21.43 3.83 1.67
CA GLY A 220 -21.25 4.25 3.06
C GLY A 220 -20.20 5.34 3.22
N HIS A 221 -19.12 5.29 2.42
CA HIS A 221 -18.11 6.35 2.39
C HIS A 221 -18.70 7.68 1.92
N VAL A 222 -19.42 7.71 0.79
CA VAL A 222 -20.05 8.92 0.24
C VAL A 222 -21.06 9.50 1.24
N GLN A 223 -21.89 8.65 1.85
CA GLN A 223 -22.83 9.07 2.88
C GLN A 223 -22.13 9.75 4.06
N SER A 224 -21.05 9.14 4.58
CA SER A 224 -20.26 9.72 5.67
C SER A 224 -19.59 11.05 5.29
N LEU A 225 -19.21 11.22 4.02
CA LEU A 225 -18.70 12.50 3.52
C LEU A 225 -19.79 13.57 3.55
N LYS A 226 -20.97 13.28 2.99
CA LYS A 226 -22.09 14.23 2.95
C LYS A 226 -22.50 14.68 4.36
N GLU A 227 -22.63 13.74 5.31
CA GLU A 227 -22.92 14.03 6.71
C GLU A 227 -21.85 14.91 7.39
N LYS A 228 -20.57 14.56 7.21
CA LYS A 228 -19.45 15.32 7.78
C LYS A 228 -19.42 16.77 7.30
N TYR A 229 -19.71 17.01 6.02
CA TYR A 229 -19.73 18.36 5.46
C TYR A 229 -21.00 19.12 5.85
N ALA A 230 -22.17 18.46 5.90
CA ALA A 230 -23.40 19.06 6.41
C ALA A 230 -23.22 19.54 7.87
N TYR A 231 -22.61 18.72 8.72
CA TYR A 231 -22.29 19.11 10.10
C TYR A 231 -21.37 20.34 10.19
N ARG A 232 -20.37 20.45 9.29
CA ARG A 232 -19.45 21.60 9.24
C ARG A 232 -20.15 22.90 8.82
N LEU A 233 -21.16 22.82 7.95
CA LEU A 233 -21.98 23.98 7.57
C LEU A 233 -22.86 24.47 8.74
N LEU A 234 -23.30 23.55 9.60
CA LEU A 234 -24.14 23.87 10.78
C LEU A 234 -23.33 24.43 11.97
N LYS A 235 -21.99 24.37 11.95
CA LYS A 235 -21.09 24.92 12.99
C LYS A 235 -19.97 25.75 12.38
N PRO A 236 -20.23 27.00 11.96
CA PRO A 236 -19.29 27.83 11.19
C PRO A 236 -18.00 28.22 11.94
N THR A 237 -17.95 28.12 13.27
CA THR A 237 -16.77 28.47 14.09
C THR A 237 -15.51 27.63 13.82
N ARG A 238 -15.60 26.50 13.09
CA ARG A 238 -14.43 25.71 12.65
C ARG A 238 -13.96 26.00 11.23
N LEU A 239 -14.75 26.69 10.40
CA LEU A 239 -14.37 27.04 9.02
C LEU A 239 -13.35 28.18 9.00
N ALA A 240 -13.45 29.13 9.95
CA ALA A 240 -12.50 30.24 10.08
C ALA A 240 -11.06 29.77 10.36
N ASN A 241 -10.86 28.75 11.20
CA ASN A 241 -9.52 28.33 11.61
C ASN A 241 -8.79 27.46 10.56
N CYS A 242 -9.49 26.85 9.61
CA CYS A 242 -8.84 26.05 8.56
C CYS A 242 -8.37 26.88 7.36
N ILE A 243 -8.91 28.09 7.15
CA ILE A 243 -8.49 28.98 6.06
C ILE A 243 -7.25 29.78 6.47
N CYS A 244 -7.15 30.20 7.75
CA CYS A 244 -5.97 30.90 8.26
C CYS A 244 -4.72 30.00 8.29
N ALA A 245 -4.85 28.71 8.60
CA ALA A 245 -3.71 27.79 8.70
C ALA A 245 -3.05 27.40 7.36
N ILE A 246 -3.60 27.83 6.21
CA ILE A 246 -3.00 27.60 4.88
C ILE A 246 -2.21 28.84 4.42
N GLN A 247 -2.39 29.99 5.08
CA GLN A 247 -1.71 31.24 4.71
C GLN A 247 -0.43 31.51 5.50
N ASP A 248 -0.13 30.73 6.54
CA ASP A 248 0.99 30.99 7.46
C ASP A 248 2.21 30.05 7.31
N ASP A 249 2.21 29.14 6.33
CA ASP A 249 3.39 28.30 6.02
C ASP A 249 4.16 28.84 4.78
N GLY A 250 4.50 30.13 4.82
CA GLY A 250 5.44 30.79 3.90
C GLY A 250 6.89 30.65 4.33
#